data_AF-A0A1M5MP37-F1
#
_entry.id   AF-A0A1M5MP37-F1
#
_cell.length_a   1.000
_cell.length_b   1.000
_cell.length_c   1.000
_cell.angle_alpha   90.00
_cell.angle_beta   90.00
_cell.angle_gamma   90.00
#
_symmetry.space_group_name_H-M   'P 1'
#
loop_
_entity.id
_entity.type
_entity.pdbx_description
1 polymer ?
#
loop_
_entity_poly.entity_id
_entity_poly.type
_entity_poly.pdbx_seq_one_letter_code
_entity_poly.pdbx_strand_id
1 'polypeptide(L)'
;MNVLLVIMNYNINFRFFWVFFLLFFSCTQKEKDKSFVEGFEILILKNSKVNENIEMKLNSSKDKIKVYSYTFLGTLEVRQKKYLLLYKTILSGYKSPQLNNYLIFYDTEYNKIGYYYMQGIDMPVLKGNVLIFSNMSSDCKQIQTVDFTDEIPEQIFIPCNNDEGDYINLIK
;
A
#
# COMPACT_ATOMS: atom_id res chain seq x y z
N MET A 1 -6.23 53.04 49.61
CA MET A 1 -6.67 52.74 51.00
C MET A 1 -6.28 51.30 51.29
N ASN A 2 -5.75 51.05 52.49
CA ASN A 2 -4.94 49.90 52.88
C ASN A 2 -5.60 48.51 52.74
N VAL A 3 -4.79 47.58 52.21
CA VAL A 3 -4.53 46.18 52.60
C VAL A 3 -5.53 45.50 53.56
N LEU A 4 -6.04 44.33 53.13
CA LEU A 4 -5.99 43.12 53.96
C LEU A 4 -6.03 41.87 53.08
N LEU A 5 -4.82 41.35 52.83
CA LEU A 5 -4.56 40.05 52.25
C LEU A 5 -4.79 39.01 53.36
N VAL A 6 -5.91 38.29 53.31
CA VAL A 6 -6.16 37.16 54.20
C VAL A 6 -5.59 35.92 53.53
N ILE A 7 -4.38 35.53 53.93
CA ILE A 7 -3.82 34.22 53.59
C ILE A 7 -4.45 33.21 54.54
N MET A 8 -5.54 32.56 54.10
CA MET A 8 -6.03 31.34 54.74
C MET A 8 -5.17 30.16 54.30
N ASN A 9 -4.37 29.70 55.25
CA ASN A 9 -3.59 28.47 55.21
C ASN A 9 -4.56 27.27 55.19
N TYR A 10 -4.76 26.66 54.02
CA TYR A 10 -5.52 25.41 53.90
C TYR A 10 -4.79 24.42 52.98
N ASN A 11 -4.20 23.41 53.63
CA ASN A 11 -4.06 22.01 53.20
C ASN A 11 -3.60 21.72 51.75
N ILE A 12 -2.27 21.56 51.59
CA ILE A 12 -1.48 20.42 51.05
C ILE A 12 -2.03 19.46 49.95
N ASN A 13 -3.30 19.50 49.53
CA ASN A 13 -3.84 18.56 48.53
C ASN A 13 -4.05 19.15 47.12
N PHE A 14 -3.80 20.45 46.91
CA PHE A 14 -4.05 21.09 45.60
C PHE A 14 -2.92 20.90 44.57
N ARG A 15 -1.77 20.33 44.96
CA ARG A 15 -0.64 20.08 44.03
C ARG A 15 -0.73 18.75 43.27
N PHE A 16 -1.56 17.81 43.71
CA PHE A 16 -1.67 16.50 43.06
C PHE A 16 -2.59 16.51 41.82
N PHE A 17 -3.49 17.48 41.69
CA PHE A 17 -4.48 17.50 40.61
C PHE A 17 -3.90 17.94 39.25
N TRP A 18 -2.87 18.80 39.25
CA TRP A 18 -2.20 19.26 38.02
C TRP A 18 -1.16 18.27 37.48
N VAL A 19 -0.57 17.42 38.34
CA VAL A 19 0.38 16.38 37.92
C VAL A 19 -0.33 15.26 37.17
N PHE A 20 -1.60 14.98 37.50
CA PHE A 20 -2.40 13.97 36.80
C PHE A 20 -2.87 14.43 35.41
N PHE A 21 -3.09 15.73 35.20
CA PHE A 21 -3.54 16.26 33.91
C PHE A 21 -2.42 16.29 32.85
N LEU A 22 -1.15 16.36 33.26
CA LEU A 22 0.01 16.29 32.36
C LEU A 22 0.37 14.85 31.91
N LEU A 23 -0.22 13.82 32.51
CA LEU A 23 0.00 12.43 32.11
C LEU A 23 -0.95 11.94 31.01
N PHE A 24 -2.03 12.68 30.71
CA PHE A 24 -2.99 12.31 29.67
C PHE A 24 -2.67 12.84 28.26
N PHE A 25 -1.71 13.76 28.11
CA PHE A 25 -1.31 14.28 26.79
C PHE A 25 -0.08 13.57 26.17
N SER A 26 0.54 12.61 26.86
CA SER A 26 1.65 11.82 26.31
C SER A 26 1.21 10.55 25.56
N CYS A 27 -0.04 10.51 25.06
CA CYS A 27 -0.35 9.68 23.90
C CYS A 27 -0.06 10.48 22.63
N THR A 28 1.22 10.77 22.38
CA THR A 28 1.67 11.06 21.03
C THR A 28 1.51 9.75 20.25
N GLN A 29 0.41 9.64 19.50
CA GLN A 29 0.25 8.61 18.49
C GLN A 29 1.49 8.71 17.60
N LYS A 30 2.40 7.73 17.73
CA LYS A 30 3.55 7.59 16.84
C LYS A 30 2.98 7.34 15.45
N GLU A 31 2.87 8.38 14.64
CA GLU A 31 2.75 8.19 13.19
C GLU A 31 3.92 7.30 12.79
N LYS A 32 3.58 6.11 12.27
CA LYS A 32 4.57 5.18 11.73
C LYS A 32 5.15 5.89 10.51
N ASP A 33 6.37 6.39 10.65
CA ASP A 33 7.05 7.09 9.56
C ASP A 33 7.11 6.15 8.34
N LYS A 34 6.36 6.50 7.28
CA LYS A 34 6.21 5.64 6.10
C LYS A 34 7.56 5.61 5.38
N SER A 35 7.96 4.44 4.88
CA SER A 35 9.21 4.37 4.14
C SER A 35 9.17 5.28 2.91
N PHE A 36 10.32 5.79 2.45
CA PHE A 36 10.38 6.64 1.24
C PHE A 36 9.65 6.02 0.03
N VAL A 37 9.74 4.69 -0.12
CA VAL A 37 9.07 3.94 -1.19
C VAL A 37 7.54 3.99 -1.03
N GLU A 38 7.02 3.74 0.18
CA GLU A 38 5.59 3.84 0.46
C GLU A 38 5.07 5.27 0.33
N GLY A 39 5.86 6.26 0.73
CA GLY A 39 5.54 7.67 0.50
C GLY A 39 5.37 7.98 -0.99
N PHE A 40 6.26 7.45 -1.84
CA PHE A 40 6.18 7.61 -3.29
C PHE A 40 4.96 6.89 -3.90
N GLU A 41 4.64 5.68 -3.44
CA GLU A 41 3.42 4.95 -3.83
C GLU A 41 2.16 5.79 -3.55
N ILE A 42 2.09 6.44 -2.38
CA ILE A 42 0.96 7.30 -2.01
C ILE A 42 0.90 8.55 -2.90
N LEU A 43 2.04 9.15 -3.26
CA LEU A 43 2.07 10.30 -4.16
C LEU A 43 1.51 9.93 -5.54
N ILE A 44 1.81 8.74 -6.05
CA ILE A 44 1.26 8.24 -7.32
C ILE A 44 -0.25 8.07 -7.21
N LEU A 45 -0.72 7.39 -6.16
CA LEU A 45 -2.16 7.20 -5.93
C LEU A 45 -2.95 8.51 -5.81
N LYS A 46 -2.32 9.59 -5.33
CA LYS A 46 -2.95 10.90 -5.18
C LYS A 46 -2.99 11.73 -6.46
N ASN A 47 -1.96 11.63 -7.31
CA ASN A 47 -1.71 12.62 -8.36
C ASN A 47 -1.75 12.05 -9.78
N SER A 48 -1.61 10.74 -9.96
CA SER A 48 -1.51 10.12 -11.28
C SER A 48 -2.86 9.85 -11.92
N LYS A 49 -2.89 9.90 -13.24
CA LYS A 49 -4.04 9.43 -14.00
C LYS A 49 -4.07 7.90 -14.03
N VAL A 50 -5.25 7.35 -14.21
CA VAL A 50 -5.42 5.91 -14.42
C VAL A 50 -4.61 5.47 -15.65
N ASN A 51 -3.88 4.36 -15.50
CA ASN A 51 -2.97 3.77 -16.47
C ASN A 51 -1.75 4.62 -16.87
N GLU A 52 -1.45 5.69 -16.12
CA GLU A 52 -0.20 6.43 -16.29
C GLU A 52 0.96 5.68 -15.62
N ASN A 53 2.04 5.45 -16.39
CA ASN A 53 3.24 4.80 -15.88
C ASN A 53 4.26 5.82 -15.38
N ILE A 54 4.70 5.67 -14.12
CA ILE A 54 5.71 6.54 -13.50
C ILE A 54 6.87 5.70 -13.00
N GLU A 55 8.09 6.11 -13.35
CA GLU A 55 9.32 5.47 -12.90
C GLU A 55 10.05 6.26 -11.83
N MET A 56 10.60 5.55 -10.85
CA MET A 56 11.54 6.05 -9.85
C MET A 56 12.82 5.22 -9.92
N LYS A 57 13.95 5.89 -10.14
CA LYS A 57 15.27 5.28 -10.19
C LYS A 57 16.04 5.63 -8.92
N LEU A 58 16.41 4.62 -8.14
CA LEU A 58 17.28 4.80 -6.98
C LEU A 58 18.69 4.35 -7.31
N ASN A 59 19.61 5.31 -7.26
CA ASN A 59 21.04 5.06 -7.38
C ASN A 59 21.57 4.67 -6.00
N SER A 60 22.02 3.43 -5.84
CA SER A 60 22.74 2.99 -4.64
C SER A 60 24.24 2.94 -4.93
N SER A 61 25.05 3.30 -3.92
CA SER A 61 26.51 3.43 -3.97
C SER A 61 27.30 2.14 -4.26
N LYS A 62 26.62 1.04 -4.62
CA LYS A 62 27.21 -0.27 -4.96
C LYS A 62 26.80 -0.76 -6.35
N ASP A 63 26.78 0.12 -7.36
CA ASP A 63 26.50 -0.19 -8.77
C ASP A 63 25.18 -0.95 -9.03
N LYS A 64 24.20 -0.80 -8.15
CA LYS A 64 22.88 -1.40 -8.29
C LYS A 64 21.87 -0.31 -8.56
N ILE A 65 21.51 -0.15 -9.83
CA ILE A 65 20.31 0.61 -10.21
C ILE A 65 19.11 -0.23 -9.76
N LYS A 66 18.24 0.38 -8.97
CA LYS A 66 16.93 -0.17 -8.64
C LYS A 66 15.89 0.75 -9.26
N VAL A 67 15.17 0.21 -10.25
CA VAL A 67 14.08 0.94 -10.90
C VAL A 67 12.78 0.41 -10.34
N TYR A 68 11.93 1.32 -9.91
CA TYR A 68 10.54 1.05 -9.59
C TYR A 68 9.69 1.69 -10.66
N SER A 69 8.81 0.92 -11.29
CA SER A 69 7.79 1.42 -12.20
C SER A 69 6.43 1.19 -11.56
N TYR A 70 5.58 2.20 -11.61
CA TYR A 70 4.27 2.18 -10.97
C TYR A 70 3.19 2.58 -11.96
N THR A 71 2.01 1.98 -11.82
CA THR A 71 0.84 2.34 -12.61
C THR A 71 -0.40 2.25 -11.73
N PHE A 72 -1.10 3.37 -11.58
CA PHE A 72 -2.39 3.39 -10.90
C PHE A 72 -3.45 2.82 -11.84
N LEU A 73 -4.01 1.65 -11.50
CA LEU A 73 -4.97 0.95 -12.37
C LEU A 73 -6.41 1.49 -12.22
N GLY A 74 -6.69 2.19 -11.11
CA GLY A 74 -8.01 2.72 -10.80
C GLY A 74 -8.53 2.24 -9.45
N THR A 75 -9.84 2.28 -9.29
CA THR A 75 -10.53 1.92 -8.04
C THR A 75 -11.44 0.72 -8.25
N LEU A 76 -11.38 -0.24 -7.34
CA LEU A 76 -12.33 -1.34 -7.21
C LEU A 76 -13.34 -1.07 -6.10
N GLU A 77 -14.55 -1.59 -6.24
CA GLU A 77 -15.57 -1.58 -5.19
C GLU A 77 -15.91 -3.01 -4.75
N VAL A 78 -15.56 -3.38 -3.52
CA VAL A 78 -15.73 -4.73 -2.98
C VAL A 78 -16.67 -4.64 -1.78
N ARG A 79 -17.86 -5.26 -1.84
CA ARG A 79 -18.91 -5.12 -0.81
C ARG A 79 -19.09 -3.67 -0.32
N GLN A 80 -19.22 -2.72 -1.26
CA GLN A 80 -19.40 -1.28 -1.01
C GLN A 80 -18.17 -0.57 -0.41
N LYS A 81 -17.02 -1.24 -0.29
CA LYS A 81 -15.74 -0.64 0.12
C LYS A 81 -14.88 -0.37 -1.11
N LYS A 82 -14.26 0.80 -1.15
CA LYS A 82 -13.39 1.19 -2.27
C LYS A 82 -11.94 0.86 -1.98
N TYR A 83 -11.26 0.33 -2.99
CA TYR A 83 -9.84 0.00 -2.94
C TYR A 83 -9.12 0.62 -4.12
N LEU A 84 -7.99 1.27 -3.88
CA LEU A 84 -7.10 1.81 -4.89
C LEU A 84 -6.10 0.74 -5.32
N LEU A 85 -5.99 0.52 -6.63
CA LEU A 85 -5.11 -0.51 -7.20
C LEU A 85 -3.85 0.11 -7.79
N LEU A 86 -2.71 -0.32 -7.26
CA LEU A 86 -1.40 0.07 -7.75
C LEU A 86 -0.67 -1.15 -8.30
N TYR A 87 -0.36 -1.13 -9.59
CA TYR A 87 0.60 -2.05 -10.17
C TYR A 87 2.01 -1.52 -9.96
N LYS A 88 2.92 -2.39 -9.51
CA LYS A 88 4.31 -2.06 -9.23
C LYS A 88 5.23 -3.10 -9.82
N THR A 89 6.22 -2.65 -10.57
CA THR A 89 7.33 -3.46 -11.07
C THR A 89 8.63 -2.97 -10.44
N ILE A 90 9.43 -3.90 -9.93
CA ILE A 90 10.78 -3.65 -9.42
C ILE A 90 11.77 -4.35 -10.33
N LEU A 91 12.59 -3.57 -11.03
CA LEU A 91 13.75 -4.06 -11.75
C LEU A 91 15.00 -3.82 -10.90
N SER A 92 15.76 -4.88 -10.65
CA SER A 92 16.99 -4.78 -9.87
C SER A 92 18.08 -5.73 -10.37
N GLY A 93 19.33 -5.28 -10.32
CA GLY A 93 20.49 -6.07 -10.77
C GLY A 93 21.05 -5.59 -12.11
N TYR A 94 22.28 -6.00 -12.42
CA TYR A 94 23.02 -5.57 -13.61
C TYR A 94 23.28 -6.74 -14.58
N LYS A 95 23.91 -7.83 -14.08
CA LYS A 95 24.23 -9.03 -14.89
C LYS A 95 23.08 -10.04 -14.99
N SER A 96 22.22 -10.07 -13.98
CA SER A 96 21.04 -10.95 -13.92
C SER A 96 19.88 -10.13 -13.36
N PRO A 97 19.28 -9.25 -14.17
CA PRO A 97 18.18 -8.41 -13.71
C PRO A 97 17.01 -9.28 -13.24
N GLN A 98 16.53 -9.01 -12.04
CA GLN A 98 15.31 -9.59 -11.49
C GLN A 98 14.17 -8.61 -11.70
N LEU A 99 13.07 -9.13 -12.25
CA LEU A 99 11.82 -8.42 -12.46
C LEU A 99 10.78 -8.96 -11.48
N ASN A 100 10.32 -8.11 -10.57
CA ASN A 100 9.31 -8.47 -9.56
C ASN A 100 8.07 -7.60 -9.76
N ASN A 101 6.93 -8.21 -10.05
CA ASN A 101 5.67 -7.51 -10.26
C ASN A 101 4.74 -7.71 -9.06
N TYR A 102 3.98 -6.67 -8.73
CA TYR A 102 3.05 -6.66 -7.62
C TYR A 102 1.76 -5.95 -8.02
N LEU A 103 0.63 -6.50 -7.60
CA LEU A 103 -0.65 -5.81 -7.59
C LEU A 103 -0.98 -5.49 -6.14
N ILE A 104 -1.01 -4.20 -5.79
CA ILE A 104 -1.12 -3.72 -4.42
C ILE A 104 -2.48 -3.04 -4.23
N PHE A 105 -3.13 -3.36 -3.10
CA PHE A 105 -4.40 -2.79 -2.70
C PHE A 105 -4.17 -1.80 -1.56
N TYR A 106 -4.72 -0.59 -1.72
CA TYR A 106 -4.84 0.39 -0.66
C TYR A 106 -6.31 0.67 -0.40
N ASP A 107 -6.66 1.03 0.83
CA ASP A 107 -7.94 1.67 1.09
C ASP A 107 -7.94 3.14 0.62
N THR A 108 -9.07 3.82 0.77
CA THR A 108 -9.22 5.25 0.43
C THR A 108 -8.46 6.19 1.35
N GLU A 109 -7.94 5.69 2.48
CA GLU A 109 -7.10 6.43 3.43
C GLU A 109 -5.60 6.20 3.16
N TYR A 110 -5.26 5.50 2.07
CA TYR A 110 -3.90 5.15 1.68
C TYR A 110 -3.17 4.24 2.67
N ASN A 111 -3.91 3.39 3.37
CA ASN A 111 -3.35 2.25 4.10
C ASN A 111 -3.25 1.05 3.16
N LYS A 112 -2.09 0.40 3.15
CA LYS A 112 -1.87 -0.81 2.38
C LYS A 112 -2.64 -1.97 3.03
N ILE A 113 -3.51 -2.61 2.26
CA ILE A 113 -4.37 -3.71 2.70
C ILE A 113 -3.72 -5.06 2.41
N GLY A 114 -3.00 -5.15 1.30
CA GLY A 114 -2.29 -6.35 0.89
C GLY A 114 -1.80 -6.26 -0.56
N TYR A 115 -1.19 -7.32 -1.04
CA TYR A 115 -0.72 -7.41 -2.41
C TYR A 115 -0.63 -8.85 -2.92
N TYR A 116 -0.77 -9.03 -4.24
CA TYR A 116 -0.32 -10.24 -4.92
C TYR A 116 1.08 -10.03 -5.47
N TYR A 117 1.95 -11.03 -5.30
CA TYR A 117 3.20 -11.12 -6.03
C TYR A 117 2.96 -11.87 -7.34
N MET A 118 3.25 -11.22 -8.46
CA MET A 118 2.80 -11.63 -9.80
C MET A 118 3.98 -11.98 -10.71
N GLN A 119 4.80 -12.94 -10.28
CA GLN A 119 5.98 -13.33 -11.04
C GLN A 119 5.61 -13.84 -12.44
N GLY A 120 6.17 -13.23 -13.50
CA GLY A 120 5.93 -13.65 -14.88
C GLY A 120 4.54 -13.32 -15.44
N ILE A 121 3.70 -12.61 -14.69
CA ILE A 121 2.39 -12.15 -15.14
C ILE A 121 2.49 -10.68 -15.52
N ASP A 122 1.86 -10.30 -16.63
CA ASP A 122 1.78 -8.90 -17.07
C ASP A 122 0.92 -8.04 -16.13
N MET A 123 1.02 -6.73 -16.35
CA MET A 123 0.10 -5.79 -15.73
C MET A 123 -1.35 -6.14 -16.11
N PRO A 124 -2.21 -6.46 -15.12
CA PRO A 124 -3.60 -6.74 -15.41
C PRO A 124 -4.34 -5.47 -15.83
N VAL A 125 -5.39 -5.65 -16.62
CA VAL A 125 -6.27 -4.55 -17.04
C VAL A 125 -7.51 -4.52 -16.16
N LEU A 126 -7.79 -3.36 -15.58
CA LEU A 126 -9.01 -3.14 -14.81
C LEU A 126 -10.16 -2.69 -15.73
N LYS A 127 -11.30 -3.39 -15.68
CA LYS A 127 -12.55 -3.01 -16.35
C LYS A 127 -13.71 -3.14 -15.36
N GLY A 128 -14.15 -2.00 -14.81
CA GLY A 128 -15.14 -1.99 -13.74
C GLY A 128 -14.57 -2.68 -12.50
N ASN A 129 -15.23 -3.75 -12.03
CA ASN A 129 -14.77 -4.57 -10.91
C ASN A 129 -13.98 -5.83 -11.31
N VAL A 130 -13.71 -6.00 -12.61
CA VAL A 130 -13.03 -7.19 -13.14
C VAL A 130 -11.59 -6.86 -13.48
N LEU A 131 -10.66 -7.65 -12.96
CA LEU A 131 -9.27 -7.66 -13.43
C LEU A 131 -9.08 -8.77 -14.45
N ILE A 132 -8.39 -8.41 -15.53
CA ILE A 132 -8.05 -9.31 -16.62
C ILE A 132 -6.54 -9.51 -16.60
N PHE A 133 -6.11 -10.72 -16.26
CA PHE A 133 -4.71 -11.15 -16.24
C PHE A 133 -4.38 -11.86 -17.55
N SER A 134 -3.25 -11.51 -18.14
CA SER A 134 -2.67 -12.20 -19.30
C SER A 134 -1.26 -12.68 -18.97
N ASN A 135 -0.93 -13.89 -19.39
CA ASN A 135 0.43 -14.42 -19.30
C ASN A 135 1.15 -14.25 -20.66
N MET A 136 2.41 -13.80 -20.63
CA MET A 136 3.24 -13.61 -21.83
C MET A 136 4.08 -14.83 -22.21
N SER A 137 4.23 -15.82 -21.33
CA SER A 137 5.04 -17.00 -21.64
C SER A 137 4.60 -17.53 -23.01
N SER A 138 5.56 -17.74 -23.92
CA SER A 138 5.27 -18.25 -25.29
C SER A 138 4.43 -19.52 -25.25
N ASP A 139 4.58 -20.25 -24.15
CA ASP A 139 4.00 -21.54 -23.87
C ASP A 139 2.72 -21.40 -23.03
N CYS A 140 2.31 -20.18 -22.65
CA CYS A 140 1.18 -19.92 -21.75
C CYS A 140 0.43 -18.63 -22.16
N LYS A 141 -0.47 -18.72 -23.14
CA LYS A 141 -1.23 -17.55 -23.67
C LYS A 141 -2.68 -17.48 -23.17
N GLN A 142 -2.91 -17.87 -21.93
CA GLN A 142 -4.26 -17.87 -21.37
C GLN A 142 -4.59 -16.55 -20.68
N ILE A 143 -5.88 -16.25 -20.65
CA ILE A 143 -6.45 -15.06 -20.01
C ILE A 143 -7.25 -15.54 -18.81
N GLN A 144 -7.00 -14.95 -17.64
CA GLN A 144 -7.81 -15.15 -16.45
C GLN A 144 -8.56 -13.87 -16.13
N THR A 145 -9.86 -13.98 -15.91
CA THR A 145 -10.69 -12.88 -15.41
C THR A 145 -11.09 -13.14 -13.97
N VAL A 146 -10.97 -12.15 -13.10
CA VAL A 146 -11.38 -12.25 -11.70
C VAL A 146 -12.27 -11.06 -11.38
N ASP A 147 -13.49 -11.35 -10.92
CA ASP A 147 -14.43 -10.35 -10.44
C ASP A 147 -14.23 -10.13 -8.94
N PHE A 148 -13.98 -8.88 -8.55
CA PHE A 148 -13.72 -8.49 -7.17
C PHE A 148 -14.96 -7.94 -6.45
N THR A 149 -16.15 -7.97 -7.07
CA THR A 149 -17.36 -7.37 -6.50
C THR A 149 -17.68 -7.90 -5.09
N ASP A 150 -17.54 -9.21 -4.89
CA ASP A 150 -17.88 -9.85 -3.63
C ASP A 150 -16.73 -9.90 -2.64
N GLU A 151 -15.49 -10.09 -3.07
CA GLU A 151 -14.33 -10.09 -2.17
C GLU A 151 -13.01 -9.92 -2.93
N ILE A 152 -11.94 -9.62 -2.19
CA ILE A 152 -10.57 -9.75 -2.66
C ILE A 152 -10.17 -11.21 -2.38
N PRO A 153 -10.00 -12.07 -3.41
CA PRO A 153 -9.73 -13.49 -3.19
C PRO A 153 -8.42 -13.73 -2.44
N GLU A 154 -8.37 -14.64 -1.48
CA GLU A 154 -7.09 -14.97 -0.84
C GLU A 154 -6.11 -15.63 -1.82
N GLN A 155 -6.62 -16.28 -2.86
CA GLN A 155 -5.85 -16.92 -3.92
C GLN A 155 -6.50 -16.71 -5.28
N ILE A 156 -5.68 -16.56 -6.33
CA ILE A 156 -6.12 -16.53 -7.73
C ILE A 156 -5.35 -17.60 -8.48
N PHE A 157 -6.07 -18.48 -9.17
CA PHE A 157 -5.48 -19.43 -10.11
C PHE A 157 -5.27 -18.74 -11.46
N ILE A 158 -4.04 -18.81 -11.96
CA ILE A 158 -3.66 -18.33 -13.28
C ILE A 158 -3.42 -19.56 -14.15
N PRO A 159 -4.36 -19.89 -15.05
CA PRO A 159 -4.29 -21.12 -15.81
C PRO A 159 -3.19 -21.03 -16.87
N CYS A 160 -2.63 -22.18 -17.16
CA CYS A 160 -1.65 -22.45 -18.19
C CYS A 160 -2.07 -23.70 -18.98
N ASN A 161 -1.29 -24.12 -19.98
CA ASN A 161 -1.70 -25.21 -20.86
C ASN A 161 -2.07 -26.50 -20.10
N ASN A 162 -3.03 -27.27 -20.64
CA ASN A 162 -3.40 -28.62 -20.18
C ASN A 162 -3.79 -28.69 -18.69
N ASP A 163 -4.62 -27.75 -18.22
CA ASP A 163 -5.12 -27.67 -16.83
C ASP A 163 -4.06 -27.43 -15.75
N GLU A 164 -2.81 -27.16 -16.13
CA GLU A 164 -1.75 -26.71 -15.23
C GLU A 164 -1.83 -25.20 -15.00
N GLY A 165 -1.20 -24.68 -13.96
CA GLY A 165 -1.18 -23.24 -13.69
C GLY A 165 -0.58 -22.90 -12.35
N ASP A 166 -0.51 -21.59 -12.07
CA ASP A 166 0.08 -21.06 -10.86
C ASP A 166 -0.98 -20.41 -9.98
N TYR A 167 -0.85 -20.60 -8.66
CA TYR A 167 -1.63 -19.85 -7.68
C TYR A 167 -0.83 -18.64 -7.20
N ILE A 168 -1.42 -17.46 -7.30
CA ILE A 168 -0.92 -16.26 -6.64
C ILE A 168 -1.73 -16.01 -5.36
N ASN A 169 -1.04 -15.72 -4.27
CA ASN A 169 -1.64 -15.56 -2.94
C ASN A 169 -1.64 -14.10 -2.51
N LEU A 170 -2.72 -13.69 -1.84
CA LEU A 170 -2.80 -12.38 -1.20
C LEU A 170 -1.92 -12.37 0.05
N ILE A 171 -1.02 -11.39 0.13
CA ILE A 171 -0.16 -11.16 1.29
C ILE A 171 -0.62 -9.88 1.99
N LYS A 172 -0.94 -9.97 3.28
CA LYS A 172 -1.43 -8.86 4.13
C LYS A 172 -0.32 -8.30 5.01
#